data_AF-A0A3N5Z8V9-F1
#
_entry.id   AF-A0A3N5Z8V9-F1
#
_cell.length_a   1.000
_cell.length_b   1.000
_cell.length_c   1.000
_cell.angle_alpha   90.00
_cell.angle_beta   90.00
_cell.angle_gamma   90.00
#
_symmetry.space_group_name_H-M   'P 1'
#
loop_
_entity.id
_entity.type
_entity.pdbx_description
1 polymer ?
#
loop_
_entity_poly.entity_id
_entity_poly.type
_entity_poly.pdbx_seq_one_letter_code
_entity_poly.pdbx_strand_id
1 'polypeptide(L)'
;MNTYQEELGAPVHDTNPAARAPEAPARPAVAARREFIDDPRRKSQMLALVLSAMQGLGKVYVGYYKQGFTNALIIGGLIALLNTNVINGGAEAFFGLFLAFYWLYNVVDAWRRAVFYNNALAGIGPAAMPADFPLATGRGSLAGGVALVVVGLVLLMNTLFNMPLDWLEQWWPVAFIAVGAWLIYPHFANKANDATGV
;
A
#
# COMPACT_ATOMS: atom_id res chain seq x y z
N MET A 1 59.66 10.81 63.47
CA MET A 1 59.43 9.52 64.14
C MET A 1 57.94 9.29 64.16
N ASN A 2 57.46 8.37 63.31
CA ASN A 2 56.33 7.43 63.50
C ASN A 2 54.93 7.97 63.88
N THR A 3 53.77 7.58 63.35
CA THR A 3 53.25 6.81 62.18
C THR A 3 51.82 6.32 62.54
N TYR A 4 50.94 6.11 61.53
CA TYR A 4 49.71 5.26 61.49
C TYR A 4 48.52 5.66 62.43
N GLN A 5 47.22 5.58 62.12
CA GLN A 5 46.37 4.80 61.19
C GLN A 5 45.14 5.67 60.79
N GLU A 6 44.68 5.78 59.53
CA GLU A 6 43.84 4.81 58.81
C GLU A 6 42.58 4.35 59.56
N GLU A 7 41.51 5.13 59.48
CA GLU A 7 40.13 4.65 59.59
C GLU A 7 39.53 4.60 58.16
N LEU A 8 40.19 3.86 57.28
CA LEU A 8 39.59 3.39 56.04
C LEU A 8 38.69 2.22 56.44
N GLY A 9 37.41 2.53 56.69
CA GLY A 9 36.36 1.53 56.83
C GLY A 9 36.48 0.54 55.68
N ALA A 10 36.84 -0.70 56.03
CA ALA A 10 37.07 -1.78 55.08
C ALA A 10 35.86 -1.89 54.12
N PRO A 11 36.09 -2.20 52.83
CA PRO A 11 34.99 -2.62 51.97
C PRO A 11 34.36 -3.83 52.64
N VAL A 12 33.10 -3.68 53.04
CA VAL A 12 32.30 -4.80 53.52
C VAL A 12 32.27 -5.82 52.38
N HIS A 13 33.13 -6.83 52.48
CA HIS A 13 33.02 -8.00 51.64
C HIS A 13 31.75 -8.70 52.07
N ASP A 14 30.67 -8.38 51.36
CA ASP A 14 29.39 -9.03 51.50
C ASP A 14 29.57 -10.47 50.99
N THR A 15 30.04 -11.35 51.89
CA THR A 15 30.30 -12.77 51.63
C THR A 15 29.02 -13.59 51.70
N ASN A 16 27.88 -13.00 51.32
CA ASN A 16 26.62 -13.70 51.25
C ASN A 16 26.43 -14.33 49.86
N PRO A 17 26.81 -15.61 49.62
CA PRO A 17 26.57 -16.27 48.35
C PRO A 17 25.07 -16.41 48.05
N ALA A 18 24.19 -16.21 49.03
CA ALA A 18 22.74 -16.28 48.88
C ALA A 18 22.08 -14.96 48.45
N ALA A 19 22.83 -13.85 48.40
CA ALA A 19 22.31 -12.54 47.94
C ALA A 19 22.58 -12.27 46.45
N ARG A 20 23.03 -13.27 45.68
CA ARG A 20 23.02 -13.17 44.22
C ARG A 20 21.57 -13.39 43.78
N ALA A 21 20.84 -12.29 43.61
CA ALA A 21 19.54 -12.30 42.96
C ALA A 21 19.65 -13.19 41.70
N PRO A 22 18.69 -14.10 41.44
CA PRO A 22 18.72 -14.91 40.23
C PRO A 22 18.81 -13.94 39.05
N GLU A 23 19.91 -14.02 38.31
CA GLU A 23 20.16 -13.21 37.14
C GLU A 23 18.97 -13.43 36.21
N ALA A 24 18.09 -12.44 36.11
CA ALA A 24 16.89 -12.53 35.30
C ALA A 24 17.34 -12.97 33.89
N PRO A 25 16.75 -14.03 33.31
CA PRO A 25 17.22 -14.58 32.05
C PRO A 25 17.33 -13.43 31.04
N ALA A 26 18.53 -13.22 30.51
CA ALA A 26 18.80 -12.18 29.52
C ALA A 26 17.73 -12.28 28.43
N ARG A 27 16.98 -11.19 28.24
CA ARG A 27 15.70 -11.17 27.55
C ARG A 27 15.78 -11.87 26.17
N PRO A 28 14.88 -12.81 25.84
CA PRO A 28 14.83 -13.48 24.52
C PRO A 28 14.62 -12.52 23.33
N ALA A 29 14.27 -11.25 23.58
CA ALA A 29 13.96 -10.25 22.56
C ALA A 29 15.16 -9.84 21.67
N VAL A 30 16.40 -9.87 22.17
CA VAL A 30 17.58 -9.45 21.38
C VAL A 30 18.03 -10.56 20.43
N ALA A 31 17.97 -11.81 20.86
CA ALA A 31 18.27 -12.98 20.03
C ALA A 31 17.23 -13.15 18.90
N ALA A 32 15.93 -13.07 19.23
CA ALA A 32 14.86 -13.14 18.24
C ALA A 32 14.92 -12.00 17.19
N ARG A 33 15.34 -10.79 17.59
CA ARG A 33 15.54 -9.67 16.67
C ARG A 33 16.69 -9.91 15.69
N ARG A 34 17.80 -10.52 16.14
CA ARG A 34 18.96 -10.83 15.29
C ARG A 34 18.66 -11.95 14.30
N GLU A 35 18.03 -13.04 14.75
CA GLU A 35 17.56 -14.11 13.84
C GLU A 35 16.61 -13.58 12.77
N PHE A 36 15.72 -12.65 13.11
CA PHE A 36 14.87 -12.01 12.11
C PHE A 36 15.70 -11.18 11.13
N ILE A 37 16.68 -10.38 11.55
CA ILE A 37 17.48 -9.53 10.64
C ILE A 37 18.25 -10.38 9.62
N ASP A 38 18.73 -11.55 10.03
CA ASP A 38 19.56 -12.44 9.21
C ASP A 38 18.78 -13.54 8.46
N ASP A 39 17.44 -13.48 8.41
CA ASP A 39 16.64 -14.47 7.68
C ASP A 39 16.93 -14.42 6.16
N PRO A 40 17.50 -15.49 5.56
CA PRO A 40 17.84 -15.53 4.13
C PRO A 40 16.63 -15.39 3.18
N ARG A 41 15.40 -15.57 3.67
CA ARG A 41 14.18 -15.50 2.87
C ARG A 41 13.69 -14.08 2.64
N ARG A 42 14.23 -13.09 3.37
CA ARG A 42 13.86 -11.68 3.21
C ARG A 42 14.08 -11.19 1.81
N LYS A 43 13.17 -10.33 1.37
CA LYS A 43 13.25 -9.66 0.06
C LYS A 43 13.64 -8.21 0.26
N SER A 44 14.53 -7.71 -0.60
CA SER A 44 14.93 -6.30 -0.58
C SER A 44 13.80 -5.43 -1.12
N GLN A 45 13.32 -4.46 -0.32
CA GLN A 45 12.25 -3.57 -0.75
C GLN A 45 12.73 -2.60 -1.84
N MET A 46 13.98 -2.14 -1.74
CA MET A 46 14.59 -1.28 -2.77
C MET A 46 14.75 -2.02 -4.09
N LEU A 47 15.14 -3.30 -4.05
CA LEU A 47 15.22 -4.09 -5.28
C LEU A 47 13.84 -4.29 -5.90
N ALA A 48 12.81 -4.58 -5.10
CA ALA A 48 11.43 -4.70 -5.58
C ALA A 48 10.95 -3.40 -6.26
N LEU A 49 11.29 -2.24 -5.67
CA LEU A 49 10.96 -0.92 -6.22
C LEU A 49 11.72 -0.65 -7.52
N VAL A 50 13.04 -0.88 -7.57
CA VAL A 50 13.83 -0.67 -8.79
C VAL A 50 13.36 -1.61 -9.91
N LEU A 51 13.15 -2.88 -9.61
CA LEU A 51 12.65 -3.85 -10.59
C LEU A 51 11.26 -3.47 -11.09
N SER A 52 10.41 -2.86 -10.27
CA SER A 52 9.08 -2.42 -10.70
C SER A 52 9.07 -1.27 -11.71
N ALA A 53 10.22 -0.62 -11.96
CA ALA A 53 10.35 0.29 -13.09
C ALA A 53 10.05 -0.44 -14.41
N MET A 54 10.48 -1.69 -14.53
CA MET A 54 9.95 -2.61 -15.53
C MET A 54 8.64 -3.21 -15.01
N GLN A 55 7.56 -2.87 -15.71
CA GLN A 55 6.21 -3.12 -15.22
C GLN A 55 5.96 -4.61 -14.97
N GLY A 56 5.60 -4.90 -13.71
CA GLY A 56 5.37 -6.26 -13.21
C GLY A 56 6.55 -6.93 -12.49
N LEU A 57 7.81 -6.61 -12.82
CA LEU A 57 8.97 -7.36 -12.32
C LEU A 57 9.18 -7.26 -10.81
N GLY A 58 8.94 -6.09 -10.22
CA GLY A 58 9.04 -5.91 -8.77
C GLY A 58 8.11 -6.84 -7.98
N LYS A 59 6.91 -7.10 -8.51
CA LYS A 59 5.94 -8.02 -7.88
C LYS A 59 6.30 -9.48 -8.12
N VAL A 60 6.83 -9.80 -9.30
CA VAL A 60 7.38 -11.13 -9.62
C VAL A 60 8.54 -11.47 -8.67
N TYR A 61 9.43 -10.52 -8.39
CA TYR A 61 10.56 -10.70 -7.46
C TYR A 61 10.13 -11.11 -6.04
N VAL A 62 9.05 -10.51 -5.53
CA VAL A 62 8.50 -10.81 -4.19
C VAL A 62 7.62 -12.08 -4.22
N GLY A 63 7.37 -12.68 -5.39
CA GLY A 63 6.58 -13.91 -5.56
C GLY A 63 5.10 -13.68 -5.91
N TYR A 64 4.68 -12.44 -6.15
CA TYR A 64 3.32 -12.09 -6.60
C TYR A 64 3.17 -12.24 -8.12
N TYR A 65 3.42 -13.45 -8.66
CA TYR A 65 3.46 -13.72 -10.09
C TYR A 65 2.19 -13.30 -10.83
N LYS A 66 1.02 -13.74 -10.35
CA LYS A 66 -0.27 -13.44 -10.99
C LYS A 66 -0.43 -11.93 -11.20
N GLN A 67 -0.25 -11.14 -10.14
CA GLN A 67 -0.34 -9.69 -10.23
C GLN A 67 0.76 -9.07 -11.08
N GLY A 68 2.01 -9.55 -10.99
CA GLY A 68 3.11 -9.08 -11.82
C GLY A 68 2.79 -9.20 -13.31
N PHE A 69 2.39 -10.38 -13.76
CA PHE A 69 1.99 -10.62 -15.16
C PHE A 69 0.73 -9.86 -15.55
N THR A 70 -0.28 -9.79 -14.69
CA THR A 70 -1.50 -9.00 -14.96
C THR A 70 -1.16 -7.53 -15.22
N ASN A 71 -0.27 -6.91 -14.44
CA ASN A 71 0.08 -5.51 -14.66
C ASN A 71 0.89 -5.31 -15.94
N ALA A 72 1.78 -6.25 -16.27
CA ALA A 72 2.53 -6.21 -17.52
C ALA A 72 1.58 -6.29 -18.73
N LEU A 73 0.56 -7.15 -18.68
CA LEU A 73 -0.47 -7.25 -19.72
C LEU A 73 -1.33 -5.99 -19.82
N ILE A 74 -1.75 -5.42 -18.68
CA ILE A 74 -2.53 -4.17 -18.66
C ILE A 74 -1.74 -3.02 -19.30
N ILE A 75 -0.47 -2.86 -18.92
CA ILE A 75 0.37 -1.78 -19.48
C ILE A 75 0.73 -2.03 -20.93
N GLY A 76 1.09 -3.26 -21.31
CA GLY A 76 1.32 -3.61 -22.70
C GLY A 76 0.08 -3.36 -23.57
N GLY A 77 -1.11 -3.74 -23.06
CA GLY A 77 -2.39 -3.47 -23.72
C GLY A 77 -2.70 -1.98 -23.82
N LEU A 78 -2.47 -1.19 -22.77
CA LEU A 78 -2.65 0.26 -22.80
C LEU A 78 -1.72 0.94 -23.81
N ILE A 79 -0.44 0.55 -23.84
CA ILE A 79 0.53 1.09 -24.81
C ILE A 79 0.11 0.71 -26.23
N ALA A 80 -0.26 -0.56 -26.46
CA ALA A 80 -0.72 -1.01 -27.77
C ALA A 80 -1.97 -0.24 -28.23
N LEU A 81 -2.92 -0.02 -27.31
CA LEU A 81 -4.15 0.73 -27.55
C LEU A 81 -3.88 2.20 -27.86
N LEU A 82 -3.02 2.87 -27.07
CA LEU A 82 -2.57 4.25 -27.30
C LEU A 82 -1.80 4.40 -28.61
N ASN A 83 -1.12 3.35 -29.07
CA ASN A 83 -0.42 3.33 -30.35
C ASN A 83 -1.36 3.06 -31.54
N THR A 84 -2.67 2.93 -31.32
CA THR A 84 -3.65 2.77 -32.39
C THR A 84 -4.48 4.05 -32.56
N ASN A 85 -4.90 4.37 -33.79
CA ASN A 85 -5.84 5.47 -34.06
C ASN A 85 -7.30 5.12 -33.70
N VAL A 86 -7.51 4.13 -32.83
CA VAL A 86 -8.85 3.71 -32.40
C VAL A 86 -9.42 4.68 -31.35
N ILE A 87 -8.54 5.31 -30.57
CA ILE A 87 -8.92 6.28 -29.54
C ILE A 87 -8.56 7.68 -30.03
N ASN A 88 -9.57 8.44 -30.46
CA ASN A 88 -9.43 9.82 -30.93
C ASN A 88 -10.30 10.75 -30.08
N GLY A 89 -10.18 12.07 -30.27
CA GLY A 89 -11.12 13.08 -29.75
C GLY A 89 -10.84 13.67 -28.36
N GLY A 90 -9.80 13.20 -27.67
CA GLY A 90 -9.43 13.64 -26.31
C GLY A 90 -9.26 12.48 -25.32
N ALA A 91 -9.85 11.32 -25.61
CA ALA A 91 -9.66 10.11 -24.81
C ALA A 91 -8.19 9.63 -24.74
N GLU A 92 -7.36 9.90 -25.75
CA GLU A 92 -5.93 9.56 -25.75
C GLU A 92 -5.19 10.16 -24.55
N ALA A 93 -5.45 11.44 -24.24
CA ALA A 93 -4.84 12.13 -23.09
C ALA A 93 -5.26 11.49 -21.75
N PHE A 94 -6.51 11.05 -21.64
CA PHE A 94 -7.01 10.34 -20.47
C PHE A 94 -6.28 9.00 -20.27
N PHE A 95 -6.15 8.19 -21.32
CA PHE A 95 -5.44 6.91 -21.24
C PHE A 95 -3.94 7.09 -20.98
N GLY A 96 -3.31 8.13 -21.54
CA GLY A 96 -1.92 8.48 -21.25
C GLY A 96 -1.71 8.89 -19.78
N LEU A 97 -2.60 9.71 -19.23
CA LEU A 97 -2.57 10.08 -17.81
C LEU A 97 -2.83 8.89 -16.89
N PHE A 98 -3.81 8.06 -17.24
CA PHE A 98 -4.09 6.82 -16.52
C PHE A 98 -2.89 5.88 -16.54
N LEU A 99 -2.22 5.71 -17.68
CA LEU A 99 -1.01 4.92 -17.80
C LEU A 99 0.10 5.45 -16.88
N ALA A 100 0.34 6.76 -16.84
CA ALA A 100 1.35 7.37 -15.97
C ALA A 100 1.04 7.13 -14.48
N PHE A 101 -0.20 7.37 -14.07
CA PHE A 101 -0.62 7.13 -12.69
C PHE A 101 -0.53 5.64 -12.32
N TYR A 102 -1.01 4.77 -13.20
CA TYR A 102 -0.97 3.32 -13.02
C TYR A 102 0.49 2.83 -12.92
N TRP A 103 1.39 3.38 -13.73
CA TRP A 103 2.83 3.08 -13.69
C TRP A 103 3.42 3.39 -12.30
N LEU A 104 3.23 4.62 -11.81
CA LEU A 104 3.74 5.06 -10.50
C LEU A 104 3.11 4.27 -9.35
N TYR A 105 1.79 4.04 -9.43
CA TYR A 105 1.08 3.20 -8.48
C TYR A 105 1.69 1.80 -8.39
N ASN A 106 2.02 1.19 -9.53
CA ASN A 106 2.64 -0.13 -9.57
C ASN A 106 4.03 -0.18 -8.91
N VAL A 107 4.79 0.91 -9.02
CA VAL A 107 6.09 1.06 -8.35
C VAL A 107 5.94 1.07 -6.83
N VAL A 108 5.05 1.91 -6.32
CA VAL A 108 4.76 2.00 -4.88
C VAL A 108 4.15 0.70 -4.35
N ASP A 109 3.29 0.05 -5.14
CA ASP A 109 2.67 -1.22 -4.77
C ASP A 109 3.70 -2.35 -4.64
N ALA A 110 4.73 -2.40 -5.50
CA ALA A 110 5.80 -3.39 -5.37
C ALA A 110 6.59 -3.23 -4.07
N TRP A 111 6.90 -1.98 -3.67
CA TRP A 111 7.52 -1.70 -2.37
C TRP A 111 6.64 -2.16 -1.20
N ARG A 112 5.35 -1.78 -1.20
CA ARG A 112 4.42 -2.16 -0.12
C ARG A 112 4.28 -3.67 -0.01
N ARG A 113 4.28 -4.40 -1.13
CA ARG A 113 4.26 -5.86 -1.14
C ARG A 113 5.53 -6.48 -0.59
N ALA A 114 6.70 -5.91 -0.86
CA ALA A 114 7.96 -6.36 -0.27
C ALA A 114 7.96 -6.17 1.26
N VAL A 115 7.46 -5.02 1.74
CA VAL A 115 7.26 -4.78 3.17
C VAL A 115 6.29 -5.80 3.77
N PHE A 116 5.14 -6.02 3.14
CA PHE A 116 4.15 -6.97 3.60
C PHE A 116 4.70 -8.40 3.65
N TYR A 117 5.45 -8.82 2.63
CA TYR A 117 6.12 -10.12 2.60
C TYR A 117 7.10 -10.28 3.76
N ASN A 118 7.95 -9.28 4.00
CA ASN A 118 8.92 -9.31 5.09
C ASN A 118 8.25 -9.30 6.47
N ASN A 119 7.13 -8.60 6.63
CA ASN A 119 6.35 -8.61 7.88
C ASN A 119 5.67 -9.96 8.12
N ALA A 120 5.09 -10.56 7.09
CA ALA A 120 4.50 -11.89 7.17
C ALA A 120 5.56 -12.95 7.52
N LEU A 121 6.76 -12.86 6.93
CA LEU A 121 7.90 -13.70 7.27
C LEU A 121 8.34 -13.53 8.73
N ALA A 122 8.22 -12.33 9.28
CA ALA A 122 8.53 -12.00 10.68
C ALA A 122 7.55 -12.56 11.70
N GLY A 123 6.43 -13.16 11.25
CA GLY A 123 5.29 -13.44 12.12
C GLY A 123 4.59 -12.16 12.64
N ILE A 124 4.95 -10.99 12.10
CA ILE A 124 4.24 -9.74 12.38
C ILE A 124 2.98 -9.78 11.51
N GLY A 125 1.86 -10.19 12.12
CA GLY A 125 0.55 -10.14 11.49
C GLY A 125 0.25 -8.73 10.97
N PRO A 126 -0.77 -8.57 10.09
CA PRO A 126 -1.20 -7.24 9.66
C PRO A 126 -1.40 -6.40 10.92
N ALA A 127 -0.70 -5.26 11.03
CA ALA A 127 -0.87 -4.37 12.18
C ALA A 127 -2.37 -4.17 12.38
N ALA A 128 -2.86 -4.38 13.61
CA ALA A 128 -4.27 -4.17 13.93
C ALA A 128 -4.62 -2.76 13.44
N MET A 129 -5.46 -2.69 12.41
CA MET A 129 -5.85 -1.39 11.87
C MET A 129 -6.54 -0.62 12.98
N PRO A 130 -6.33 0.71 13.08
CA PRO A 130 -7.21 1.55 13.88
C PRO A 130 -8.66 1.18 13.53
N ALA A 131 -9.51 1.01 14.53
CA ALA A 131 -10.89 0.53 14.36
C ALA A 131 -11.70 1.38 13.35
N ASP A 132 -11.21 2.58 13.08
CA ASP A 132 -11.79 3.61 12.24
C ASP A 132 -11.45 3.46 10.75
N PHE A 133 -10.63 2.46 10.37
CA PHE A 133 -10.22 2.24 8.99
C PHE A 133 -11.08 1.13 8.33
N PRO A 134 -12.07 1.46 7.49
CA PRO A 134 -12.89 0.46 6.84
C PRO A 134 -12.03 -0.35 5.85
N LEU A 135 -11.83 -1.62 6.19
CA LEU A 135 -11.26 -2.61 5.27
C LEU A 135 -12.20 -2.75 4.07
N ALA A 136 -11.71 -2.45 2.87
CA ALA A 136 -12.32 -2.91 1.63
C ALA A 136 -12.21 -4.44 1.60
N THR A 137 -13.18 -5.12 2.23
CA THR A 137 -13.28 -6.57 2.28
C THR A 137 -13.48 -7.03 0.84
N GLY A 138 -12.63 -7.97 0.38
CA GLY A 138 -12.43 -8.35 -1.02
C GLY A 138 -13.60 -9.02 -1.76
N ARG A 139 -14.85 -8.73 -1.39
CA ARG A 139 -16.01 -8.97 -2.23
C ARG A 139 -16.12 -7.78 -3.17
N GLY A 140 -16.03 -8.01 -4.49
CA GLY A 140 -16.22 -6.94 -5.49
C GLY A 140 -17.44 -6.11 -5.11
N SER A 141 -17.26 -4.79 -4.99
CA SER A 141 -18.34 -3.95 -4.50
C SER A 141 -19.51 -4.04 -5.47
N LEU A 142 -20.74 -4.17 -4.95
CA LEU A 142 -21.95 -4.14 -5.77
C LEU A 142 -21.94 -2.89 -6.67
N ALA A 143 -21.47 -1.77 -6.13
CA ALA A 143 -21.25 -0.53 -6.86
C ALA A 143 -20.28 -0.72 -8.04
N GLY A 144 -19.14 -1.40 -7.85
CA GLY A 144 -18.18 -1.69 -8.91
C GLY A 144 -18.77 -2.62 -9.97
N GLY A 145 -19.53 -3.64 -9.58
CA GLY A 145 -20.24 -4.52 -10.51
C GLY A 145 -21.29 -3.77 -11.34
N VAL A 146 -22.12 -2.95 -10.70
CA VAL A 146 -23.13 -2.11 -11.37
C VAL A 146 -22.45 -1.12 -12.33
N ALA A 147 -21.36 -0.46 -11.90
CA ALA A 147 -20.60 0.44 -12.75
C ALA A 147 -20.05 -0.30 -13.99
N LEU A 148 -19.53 -1.52 -13.82
CA LEU A 148 -19.01 -2.32 -14.93
C LEU A 148 -20.11 -2.71 -15.93
N VAL A 149 -21.31 -3.04 -15.43
CA VAL A 149 -22.48 -3.34 -16.27
C VAL A 149 -22.89 -2.11 -17.09
N VAL A 150 -22.98 -0.93 -16.46
CA VAL A 150 -23.34 0.31 -17.16
C VAL A 150 -22.32 0.65 -18.23
N VAL A 151 -21.03 0.58 -17.91
CA VAL A 151 -19.95 0.81 -18.88
C VAL A 151 -20.03 -0.20 -20.03
N GLY A 152 -20.24 -1.48 -19.74
CA GLY A 152 -20.40 -2.52 -20.74
C GLY A 152 -21.60 -2.27 -21.68
N LEU A 153 -22.74 -1.84 -21.14
CA LEU A 153 -23.93 -1.50 -21.94
C LEU A 153 -23.67 -0.31 -22.87
N VAL A 154 -22.97 0.72 -22.39
CA VAL A 154 -22.62 1.89 -23.19
C VAL A 154 -21.68 1.52 -24.34
N LEU A 155 -20.66 0.69 -24.08
CA LEU A 155 -19.77 0.18 -25.13
C LEU A 155 -20.50 -0.73 -26.13
N LEU A 156 -21.39 -1.59 -25.64
CA LEU A 156 -22.22 -2.45 -26.47
C LEU A 156 -23.15 -1.62 -27.37
N MET A 157 -23.56 -0.43 -26.93
CA MET A 157 -24.38 0.48 -27.72
C MET A 157 -23.70 0.90 -29.02
N ASN A 158 -22.38 1.16 -28.95
CA ASN A 158 -21.57 1.47 -30.13
C ASN A 158 -21.38 0.23 -31.03
N THR A 159 -21.17 -0.96 -30.45
CA THR A 159 -20.93 -2.18 -31.25
C THR A 159 -22.19 -2.75 -31.90
N LEU A 160 -23.31 -2.80 -31.18
CA LEU A 160 -24.53 -3.49 -31.62
C LEU A 160 -25.47 -2.57 -32.42
N PHE A 161 -25.52 -1.29 -32.07
CA PHE A 161 -26.44 -0.32 -32.67
C PHE A 161 -25.73 0.73 -33.53
N ASN A 162 -24.40 0.61 -33.70
CA ASN A 162 -23.57 1.50 -34.50
C ASN A 162 -23.75 2.99 -34.13
N MET A 163 -24.09 3.27 -32.87
CA MET A 163 -24.34 4.61 -32.35
C MET A 163 -23.02 5.26 -31.93
N PRO A 164 -22.66 6.44 -32.47
CA PRO A 164 -21.41 7.11 -32.13
C PRO A 164 -21.38 7.56 -30.66
N LEU A 165 -20.22 7.42 -30.03
CA LEU A 165 -19.96 7.76 -28.62
C LEU A 165 -19.48 9.20 -28.41
N ASP A 166 -19.55 10.06 -29.44
CA ASP A 166 -19.05 11.45 -29.40
C ASP A 166 -19.72 12.26 -28.27
N TRP A 167 -20.97 11.95 -27.95
CA TRP A 167 -21.68 12.54 -26.82
C TRP A 167 -21.04 12.14 -25.48
N LEU A 168 -20.59 10.90 -25.31
CA LEU A 168 -19.94 10.46 -24.07
C LEU A 168 -18.58 11.14 -23.91
N GLU A 169 -17.84 11.29 -25.00
CA GLU A 169 -16.56 12.00 -25.02
C GLU A 169 -16.67 13.49 -24.70
N GLN A 170 -17.80 14.12 -25.00
CA GLN A 170 -18.00 15.53 -24.62
C GLN A 170 -18.43 15.66 -23.15
N TRP A 171 -19.13 14.66 -22.61
CA TRP A 171 -19.77 14.75 -21.30
C TRP A 171 -19.02 14.06 -20.16
N TRP A 172 -18.00 13.22 -20.42
CA TRP A 172 -17.21 12.59 -19.34
C TRP A 172 -16.59 13.59 -18.34
N PRO A 173 -16.15 14.82 -18.70
CA PRO A 173 -15.61 15.77 -17.72
C PRO A 173 -16.66 16.20 -16.68
N VAL A 174 -17.94 16.27 -17.09
CA VAL A 174 -19.06 16.60 -16.19
C VAL A 174 -19.19 15.54 -15.09
N ALA A 175 -18.95 14.27 -15.40
CA ALA A 175 -18.95 13.21 -14.40
C ALA A 175 -17.85 13.41 -13.35
N PHE A 176 -16.63 13.81 -13.76
CA PHE A 176 -15.54 14.13 -12.82
C PHE A 176 -15.88 15.33 -11.93
N ILE A 177 -16.48 16.37 -12.52
CA ILE A 177 -16.93 17.55 -11.77
C ILE A 177 -18.00 17.17 -10.75
N ALA A 178 -18.99 16.36 -11.14
CA ALA A 178 -20.04 15.90 -10.24
C ALA A 178 -19.49 15.04 -9.09
N VAL A 179 -18.58 14.11 -9.38
CA VAL A 179 -17.91 13.30 -8.35
C VAL A 179 -17.08 14.17 -7.40
N GLY A 180 -16.33 15.13 -7.95
CA GLY A 180 -15.55 16.08 -7.16
C GLY A 180 -16.44 16.92 -6.23
N ALA A 181 -17.54 17.47 -6.75
CA ALA A 181 -18.52 18.21 -5.95
C ALA A 181 -19.16 17.33 -4.87
N TRP A 182 -19.51 16.08 -5.20
CA TRP A 182 -20.07 15.12 -4.26
C TRP A 182 -19.11 14.77 -3.12
N LEU A 183 -17.80 14.65 -3.38
CA LEU A 183 -16.79 14.42 -2.33
C LEU A 183 -16.61 15.63 -1.40
N ILE A 184 -16.83 16.84 -1.92
CA ILE A 184 -16.68 18.09 -1.18
C ILE A 184 -17.94 18.40 -0.35
N TYR A 185 -19.12 18.00 -0.82
CA TYR A 185 -20.40 18.28 -0.18
C TYR A 185 -20.48 17.86 1.31
N PRO A 186 -20.05 16.64 1.73
CA PRO A 186 -20.02 16.24 3.14
C PRO A 186 -19.16 17.15 4.01
N HIS A 187 -18.09 17.72 3.44
CA HIS A 187 -17.15 18.56 4.18
C HIS A 187 -17.76 19.91 4.57
N PHE A 188 -18.71 20.41 3.78
CA PHE A 188 -19.47 21.62 4.11
C PHE A 188 -20.78 21.33 4.86
N ALA A 189 -21.44 20.22 4.58
CA ALA A 189 -22.66 19.81 5.28
C ALA A 189 -22.41 19.57 6.77
N ASN A 190 -21.29 18.96 7.15
CA ASN A 190 -20.95 18.74 8.56
C ASN A 190 -20.65 20.05 9.30
N LYS A 191 -19.99 21.02 8.64
CA LYS A 191 -19.74 22.36 9.23
C LYS A 191 -21.03 23.18 9.45
N ALA A 192 -22.05 23.00 8.61
CA ALA A 192 -23.33 23.69 8.77
C ALA A 192 -24.13 23.15 9.97
N ASN A 193 -24.03 21.84 10.25
CA ASN A 193 -24.66 21.21 11.40
C ASN A 193 -23.97 21.61 12.72
N ASP A 194 -22.64 21.71 12.74
CA ASP A 194 -21.88 22.17 13.92
C ASP A 194 -22.13 23.66 14.25
N ALA A 195 -22.45 24.49 13.26
CA ALA A 195 -22.75 25.90 13.44
C ALA A 195 -24.21 26.20 13.88
N THR A 196 -25.11 25.21 13.79
CA THR A 196 -26.54 25.38 14.11
C THR A 196 -27.01 24.62 15.36
N GLY A 197 -26.12 23.92 16.06
CA GLY A 197 -26.35 23.46 17.44
C GLY A 197 -27.64 22.69 17.66
N VAL A 198 -27.74 21.49 17.08
CA VAL A 198 -28.64 20.43 17.55
C VAL A 198 -27.82 19.19 17.86
#